data_AF-A0AAW8KYA3-F1
#
_entry.id   AF-A0AAW8KYA3-F1
#
_cell.length_a   1.000
_cell.length_b   1.000
_cell.length_c   1.000
_cell.angle_alpha   90.00
_cell.angle_beta   90.00
_cell.angle_gamma   90.00
#
_symmetry.space_group_name_H-M   'P 1'
#
loop_
_entity.id
_entity.type
_entity.pdbx_description
1 polymer ?
#
loop_
_entity_poly.entity_id
_entity_poly.type
_entity_poly.pdbx_seq_one_letter_code
_entity_poly.pdbx_strand_id
1 'polypeptide(L)'
;MDMENERDIAKIAGYILREAFVKTALTETVLYVEQDMLLSIAPDGKSVFVKRLNRDHISNRQINRKGIFKVKKLVNKPRRFV
;
A
#
# COMPACT_ATOMS: atom_id res chain seq x y z
N MET A 1 25.90 15.51 -20.31
CA MET A 1 24.51 15.17 -19.92
C MET A 1 24.66 14.29 -18.70
N ASP A 2 24.95 14.92 -17.57
CA ASP A 2 25.30 14.23 -16.35
C ASP A 2 24.03 13.58 -15.80
N MET A 3 23.96 12.26 -15.99
CA MET A 3 23.16 11.40 -15.14
C MET A 3 23.77 11.52 -13.74
N GLU A 4 23.39 12.56 -12.99
CA GLU A 4 23.33 12.47 -11.54
C GLU A 4 22.62 11.15 -11.26
N ASN A 5 23.45 10.17 -10.90
CA ASN A 5 23.22 8.75 -11.10
C ASN A 5 21.84 8.42 -10.51
N GLU A 6 20.91 7.86 -11.29
CA GLU A 6 19.55 7.56 -10.80
C GLU A 6 19.58 6.83 -9.44
N ARG A 7 20.63 6.02 -9.25
CA ARG A 7 21.00 5.37 -8.00
C ARG A 7 21.17 6.34 -6.82
N ASP A 8 21.86 7.45 -7.01
CA ASP A 8 22.12 8.44 -5.96
C ASP A 8 20.87 9.27 -5.67
N ILE A 9 20.08 9.61 -6.69
CA ILE A 9 18.73 10.20 -6.50
C ILE A 9 17.85 9.26 -5.68
N ALA A 10 17.82 7.97 -6.02
CA ALA A 10 17.04 6.97 -5.31
C ALA A 10 17.49 6.80 -3.85
N LYS A 11 18.80 6.84 -3.58
CA LYS A 11 19.34 6.81 -2.20
C LYS A 11 18.88 8.03 -1.40
N ILE A 12 19.02 9.23 -1.97
CA ILE A 12 18.66 10.49 -1.31
C ILE A 12 17.15 10.51 -1.05
N ALA A 13 16.34 10.16 -2.04
CA ALA A 13 14.89 10.07 -1.89
C ALA A 13 14.50 9.06 -0.80
N GLY A 14 15.09 7.87 -0.80
CA GLY A 14 14.85 6.86 0.23
C GLY A 14 15.22 7.35 1.64
N TYR A 15 16.35 8.05 1.77
CA TYR A 15 16.75 8.66 3.04
C TYR A 15 15.74 9.71 3.52
N ILE A 16 15.35 10.64 2.65
CA ILE A 16 14.39 11.71 2.99
C ILE A 16 13.03 11.11 3.39
N LEU A 17 12.53 10.12 2.65
CA LEU A 17 11.27 9.45 2.95
C LEU A 17 11.32 8.74 4.31
N ARG A 18 12.43 8.08 4.62
CA ARG A 18 12.64 7.44 5.93
C ARG A 18 12.62 8.46 7.05
N GLU A 19 13.41 9.52 6.95
CA GLU A 19 13.51 10.54 8.00
C GLU A 19 12.16 11.25 8.22
N ALA A 20 11.46 11.60 7.13
CA ALA A 20 10.14 12.18 7.20
C ALA A 20 9.15 11.25 7.90
N PHE A 21 9.15 9.97 7.54
CA PHE A 21 8.28 8.98 8.16
C PHE A 21 8.57 8.80 9.65
N VAL A 22 9.85 8.66 10.04
CA VAL A 22 10.25 8.51 11.45
C VAL A 22 9.82 9.74 12.25
N LYS A 23 10.04 10.95 11.72
CA LYS A 23 9.61 12.18 12.36
C LYS A 23 8.11 12.19 12.58
N THR A 24 7.32 11.89 11.55
CA THR A 24 5.85 11.83 11.65
C THR A 24 5.39 10.76 12.63
N ALA A 25 5.99 9.56 12.63
CA ALA A 25 5.63 8.49 13.55
C ALA A 25 5.89 8.83 15.03
N LEU A 26 6.87 9.70 15.30
CA LEU A 26 7.17 10.18 16.66
C LEU A 26 6.27 11.33 17.12
N THR A 27 5.63 12.06 16.20
CA THR A 27 4.84 13.27 16.54
C THR A 27 3.34 13.10 16.32
N GLU A 28 2.96 12.23 15.39
CA GLU A 28 1.60 12.08 14.90
C GLU A 28 1.18 10.61 14.88
N THR A 29 -0.13 10.38 14.74
CA THR A 29 -0.67 9.04 14.56
C THR A 29 -0.48 8.61 13.11
N VAL A 30 0.08 7.43 12.89
CA VAL A 30 0.39 6.89 11.57
C VAL A 30 -0.31 5.56 11.32
N LEU A 31 -0.57 5.25 10.05
CA LEU A 31 -1.17 3.98 9.65
C LEU A 31 -0.09 2.95 9.32
N TYR A 32 -0.22 1.76 9.89
CA TYR A 32 0.63 0.61 9.64
C TYR A 32 -0.18 -0.56 9.09
N VAL A 33 0.46 -1.39 8.27
CA VAL A 33 -0.13 -2.64 7.79
C VAL A 33 0.69 -3.81 8.32
N GLU A 34 0.05 -4.65 9.11
CA GLU A 34 0.65 -5.88 9.65
C GLU A 34 -0.32 -7.05 9.44
N GLN A 35 0.14 -8.14 8.81
CA GLN A 35 -0.68 -9.34 8.58
C GLN A 35 -2.05 -9.04 7.96
N ASP A 36 -2.09 -8.16 6.96
CA ASP A 36 -3.33 -7.68 6.33
C ASP A 36 -4.28 -6.94 7.27
N MET A 37 -3.80 -6.45 8.41
CA MET A 37 -4.53 -5.56 9.30
C MET A 37 -3.99 -4.14 9.16
N LEU A 38 -4.88 -3.20 8.89
CA LEU A 38 -4.59 -1.78 8.98
C LEU A 38 -4.73 -1.35 10.44
N LEU A 39 -3.62 -0.88 11.01
CA LEU A 39 -3.48 -0.40 12.37
C LEU A 39 -3.23 1.11 12.34
N SER A 40 -3.77 1.81 13.33
CA SER A 40 -3.47 3.21 13.60
C SER A 40 -2.60 3.24 14.86
N ILE A 41 -1.36 3.72 14.76
CA ILE A 41 -0.40 3.73 15.87
C ILE A 41 -0.14 5.18 16.27
N ALA A 42 -0.46 5.50 17.52
CA ALA A 42 -0.19 6.80 18.12
C ALA A 42 1.27 6.92 18.59
N PRO A 43 1.80 8.15 18.78
CA PRO A 43 3.17 8.37 19.25
C PRO A 43 3.50 7.73 20.60
N ASP A 44 2.51 7.51 21.45
CA ASP A 44 2.65 6.83 22.75
C ASP A 44 2.72 5.30 22.63
N GLY A 45 2.75 4.77 21.41
CA GLY A 45 2.81 3.35 21.10
C GLY A 45 1.46 2.64 21.16
N LYS A 46 0.36 3.34 21.47
CA LYS A 46 -0.98 2.72 21.44
C LYS A 46 -1.39 2.42 20.01
N SER A 47 -1.77 1.17 19.76
CA SER A 47 -2.27 0.72 18.47
C SER A 47 -3.78 0.50 18.52
N VAL A 48 -4.47 0.94 17.47
CA VAL A 48 -5.90 0.74 17.26
C VAL A 48 -6.10 0.01 15.95
N PHE A 49 -6.79 -1.12 15.99
CA PHE A 49 -7.21 -1.82 14.79
C PHE A 49 -8.24 -0.98 14.03
N VAL A 50 -7.93 -0.64 12.78
CA VAL A 50 -8.83 0.11 11.90
C VAL A 50 -9.68 -0.86 11.09
N LYS A 51 -9.02 -1.76 10.36
CA LYS A 51 -9.71 -2.67 9.42
C LYS A 51 -8.81 -3.83 8.99
N ARG A 52 -9.42 -4.99 8.69
CA ARG A 52 -8.75 -6.07 7.95
C ARG A 52 -8.79 -5.77 6.45
N LEU A 53 -7.62 -5.61 5.86
CA LEU A 53 -7.43 -5.54 4.43
C LEU A 53 -7.68 -6.92 3.83
N ASN A 54 -8.68 -7.03 2.96
CA ASN A 54 -8.81 -8.24 2.17
C ASN A 54 -7.92 -8.08 0.94
N ARG A 55 -6.93 -8.97 0.80
CA ARG A 55 -6.36 -9.21 -0.51
C ARG A 55 -7.47 -9.87 -1.31
N ASP A 56 -7.98 -9.20 -2.33
CA ASP A 56 -8.76 -9.89 -3.35
C ASP A 56 -7.94 -11.13 -3.73
N HIS A 57 -8.50 -12.32 -3.50
CA HIS A 57 -7.88 -13.57 -3.90
C HIS A 57 -7.89 -13.61 -5.43
N ILE A 58 -6.99 -12.86 -6.03
CA ILE A 58 -6.63 -13.00 -7.43
C ILE A 58 -5.94 -14.34 -7.50
N SER A 59 -6.71 -15.39 -7.77
CA SER A 59 -6.11 -16.72 -7.89
C SER A 59 -5.07 -16.63 -9.01
N ASN A 60 -3.92 -17.30 -8.84
CA ASN A 60 -2.90 -17.39 -9.89
C ASN A 60 -3.47 -17.90 -11.23
N ARG A 61 -4.63 -18.56 -11.21
CA ARG A 61 -5.40 -18.98 -12.40
C ARG A 61 -5.92 -17.82 -13.25
N GLN A 62 -6.04 -16.61 -12.68
CA GLN A 62 -6.44 -15.38 -13.37
C GLN A 62 -5.23 -14.59 -13.88
N ILE A 63 -4.01 -14.96 -13.48
CA ILE A 63 -2.77 -14.47 -14.07
C ILE A 63 -2.61 -15.24 -15.37
N ASN A 64 -2.70 -14.54 -16.51
CA ASN A 64 -2.49 -15.20 -17.80
C ASN A 64 -1.05 -15.74 -17.89
N ARG A 65 -0.77 -16.65 -18.83
CA ARG A 65 0.58 -17.23 -19.02
C ARG A 65 1.70 -16.20 -19.27
N LYS A 66 1.35 -14.92 -19.51
CA LYS A 66 2.29 -13.80 -19.70
C LYS A 66 2.49 -12.95 -18.44
N GLY A 67 1.95 -13.33 -17.29
CA GLY A 67 2.08 -12.58 -16.03
C GLY A 67 1.22 -11.32 -15.95
N ILE A 68 0.29 -11.10 -16.90
CA ILE A 68 -0.51 -9.88 -16.95
C ILE A 68 -1.88 -10.15 -16.29
N PHE A 69 -2.17 -9.42 -15.22
CA PHE A 69 -3.49 -9.37 -14.59
C PHE A 69 -4.23 -8.11 -15.02
N LYS A 70 -5.46 -8.25 -15.54
CA LYS A 70 -6.31 -7.12 -15.95
C LYS A 70 -7.40 -6.91 -14.91
N VAL A 71 -7.22 -5.90 -14.05
CA VAL A 71 -8.28 -5.42 -13.15
C VAL A 71 -9.40 -4.84 -14.02
N LYS A 72 -10.60 -5.44 -13.98
CA LYS A 72 -11.79 -4.86 -14.60
C LYS A 72 -12.62 -4.20 -13.51
N LYS A 73 -12.96 -2.92 -13.69
CA LYS A 73 -13.92 -2.22 -12.83
C LYS A 73 -15.25 -2.97 -12.91
N LEU A 74 -15.75 -3.46 -11.77
CA LEU A 74 -17.09 -4.01 -11.68
C LEU A 74 -18.08 -2.85 -11.88
N VAL A 75 -18.81 -2.88 -13.00
CA VAL A 75 -19.97 -2.02 -13.18
C VAL A 75 -21.15 -2.78 -12.56
N ASN A 76 -21.64 -2.32 -11.42
CA ASN A 76 -22.87 -2.87 -10.82
C ASN A 76 -24.04 -2.59 -11.77
N LYS A 77 -24.34 -3.53 -12.67
CA LYS A 77 -25.59 -3.51 -13.41
C LYS A 77 -26.69 -4.05 -12.48
N PRO A 78 -27.81 -3.34 -12.30
CA PRO A 78 -28.91 -3.86 -11.51
C PRO A 78 -29.39 -5.20 -12.09
N ARG A 79 -29.52 -6.21 -11.23
CA ARG A 79 -30.07 -7.51 -11.61
C ARG A 79 -31.52 -7.28 -12.04
N ARG A 80 -31.83 -7.46 -13.33
CA ARG A 80 -33.23 -7.61 -13.77
C ARG A 80 -33.67 -9.00 -13.32
N PHE A 81 -34.58 -9.04 -12.35
CA PHE A 81 -35.38 -10.22 -12.10
C PHE A 81 -36.35 -10.34 -13.27
N VAL A 82 -36.22 -11.43 -14.03
CA VAL A 82 -37.22 -11.88 -15.01
C VAL A 82 -38.00 -12.99 -14.35
#